data_AF-A0A7V5ZI74-F1
#
_entry.id   AF-A0A7V5ZI74-F1
#
_cell.length_a   1.000
_cell.length_b   1.000
_cell.length_c   1.000
_cell.angle_alpha   90.00
_cell.angle_beta   90.00
_cell.angle_gamma   90.00
#
_symmetry.space_group_name_H-M   'P 1'
#
loop_
_entity.id
_entity.type
_entity.pdbx_description
1 polymer ?
#
loop_
_entity_poly.entity_id
_entity_poly.type
_entity_poly.pdbx_seq_one_letter_code
_entity_poly.pdbx_strand_id
1 'polypeptide(L)'
;MGEREPPPVRVPIEDCLDLHPFAPQEVLDVVQEYLECARAAGFREVRLIHGRGRGVQRAAIRALLARLPYVRHMADAPESLGGWGATVVVLAPPSG
;
A
#
# COMPACT_ATOMS: atom_id res chain seq x y z
N MET A 1 12.95 -10.55 34.31
CA MET A 1 12.27 -11.44 33.35
C MET A 1 12.20 -10.68 32.04
N GLY A 2 12.92 -11.13 31.00
CA GLY A 2 12.83 -10.48 29.68
C GLY A 2 11.56 -10.96 29.00
N GLU A 3 10.65 -10.03 28.67
CA GLU A 3 9.51 -10.31 27.82
C GLU A 3 10.07 -10.70 26.45
N ARG A 4 9.87 -11.97 26.09
CA ARG A 4 10.30 -12.50 24.79
C ARG A 4 9.34 -11.91 23.76
N GLU A 5 9.84 -11.00 22.93
CA GLU A 5 9.06 -10.37 21.86
C GLU A 5 8.33 -11.48 21.07
N PRO A 6 7.00 -11.38 20.91
CA PRO A 6 6.26 -12.41 20.19
C PRO A 6 6.82 -12.52 18.77
N PRO A 7 6.90 -13.75 18.21
CA PRO A 7 7.36 -13.92 16.84
C PRO A 7 6.49 -13.10 15.89
N PRO A 8 7.07 -12.54 14.81
CA PRO A 8 6.32 -11.70 13.89
C PRO A 8 5.12 -12.48 13.32
N VAL A 9 3.93 -11.92 13.52
CA VAL A 9 2.69 -12.49 12.97
C VAL A 9 2.73 -12.33 11.46
N ARG A 10 2.79 -13.45 10.73
CA ARG A 10 2.71 -13.45 9.27
C ARG A 10 1.25 -13.29 8.86
N VAL A 11 0.87 -12.06 8.55
CA VAL A 11 -0.46 -11.75 7.99
C VAL A 11 -0.43 -12.10 6.50
N PRO A 12 -1.45 -12.82 5.97
CA PRO A 12 -1.54 -13.03 4.53
C PRO A 12 -1.62 -11.69 3.79
N ILE A 13 -0.92 -11.58 2.67
CA ILE A 13 -1.01 -10.40 1.81
C ILE A 13 -2.33 -10.46 1.05
N GLU A 14 -3.14 -9.41 1.18
CA GLU A 14 -4.40 -9.24 0.47
C GLU A 14 -4.22 -8.25 -0.70
N ASP A 15 -5.24 -8.17 -1.56
CA ASP A 15 -5.31 -7.21 -2.67
C ASP A 15 -5.58 -5.77 -2.21
N CYS A 16 -5.76 -5.53 -0.92
CA CYS A 16 -5.85 -4.20 -0.36
C CYS A 16 -5.09 -4.05 0.96
N LEU A 17 -4.71 -2.80 1.27
CA LEU A 17 -4.09 -2.41 2.52
C LEU A 17 -4.80 -1.17 3.09
N ASP A 18 -5.31 -1.31 4.32
CA ASP A 18 -5.83 -0.20 5.10
C ASP A 18 -4.67 0.53 5.81
N LEU A 19 -4.50 1.81 5.51
CA LEU A 19 -3.44 2.65 6.05
C LEU A 19 -3.86 3.44 7.30
N HIS A 20 -5.15 3.45 7.68
CA HIS A 20 -5.62 4.14 8.89
C HIS A 20 -4.95 3.68 10.20
N PRO A 21 -4.56 2.39 10.38
CA PRO A 21 -3.91 1.94 11.60
C PRO A 21 -2.46 2.40 11.77
N PHE A 22 -1.79 2.85 10.70
CA PHE A 22 -0.37 3.16 10.71
C PHE A 22 -0.10 4.62 11.06
N ALA A 23 1.03 4.91 11.72
CA ALA A 23 1.39 6.28 11.99
C ALA A 23 1.78 7.01 10.69
N PRO A 24 1.47 8.31 10.53
CA PRO A 24 1.71 9.04 9.28
C PRO A 24 3.15 8.97 8.75
N GLN A 25 4.13 8.91 9.65
CA GLN A 25 5.55 8.80 9.28
C GLN A 25 5.94 7.41 8.76
N GLU A 26 5.18 6.36 9.08
CA GLU A 26 5.45 4.98 8.68
C GLU A 26 4.75 4.62 7.36
N VAL A 27 3.70 5.36 6.99
CA VAL A 27 2.82 5.03 5.85
C VAL A 27 3.60 4.78 4.56
N LEU A 28 4.62 5.59 4.25
CA LEU A 28 5.35 5.44 2.99
C LEU A 28 6.22 4.18 2.96
N ASP A 29 6.85 3.84 4.08
CA ASP A 29 7.67 2.63 4.20
C ASP A 29 6.78 1.38 4.17
N VAL A 30 5.67 1.41 4.91
CA VAL A 30 4.65 0.35 4.91
C VAL A 30 4.08 0.12 3.51
N VAL A 31 3.74 1.20 2.78
CA VAL A 31 3.25 1.09 1.40
C VAL A 31 4.29 0.44 0.51
N GLN A 32 5.56 0.85 0.60
CA GLN A 32 6.61 0.30 -0.25
C GLN A 32 6.79 -1.21 0.01
N GLU A 33 6.95 -1.61 1.26
CA GLU A 33 7.09 -3.02 1.68
C GLU A 33 5.89 -3.86 1.25
N TYR A 34 4.67 -3.35 1.45
CA TYR A 34 3.45 -4.01 1.03
C TYR A 34 3.40 -4.25 -0.48
N LEU A 35 3.77 -3.26 -1.30
CA LEU A 35 3.73 -3.41 -2.76
C LEU A 35 4.75 -4.45 -3.26
N GLU A 36 5.90 -4.57 -2.60
CA GLU A 36 6.88 -5.62 -2.91
C GLU A 36 6.35 -7.00 -2.54
N CYS A 37 5.77 -7.13 -1.34
CA CYS A 37 5.15 -8.36 -0.88
C CYS A 37 3.96 -8.77 -1.76
N ALA A 38 3.10 -7.82 -2.14
CA ALA A 38 1.98 -8.04 -3.04
C ALA A 38 2.43 -8.47 -4.43
N ARG A 39 3.48 -7.81 -4.96
CA ARG A 39 4.09 -8.20 -6.24
C ARG A 39 4.65 -9.62 -6.18
N ALA A 40 5.37 -9.96 -5.12
CA ALA A 40 5.92 -11.31 -4.92
C ALA A 40 4.83 -12.38 -4.76
N ALA A 41 3.70 -12.02 -4.14
CA ALA A 41 2.51 -12.87 -4.03
C ALA A 41 1.73 -12.99 -5.35
N GLY A 42 2.12 -12.28 -6.40
CA GLY A 42 1.52 -12.38 -7.74
C GLY A 42 0.36 -11.42 -8.00
N PHE A 43 0.03 -10.52 -7.07
CA PHE A 43 -0.98 -9.50 -7.29
C PHE A 43 -0.55 -8.56 -8.43
N ARG A 44 -1.48 -8.30 -9.35
CA ARG A 44 -1.28 -7.37 -10.48
C ARG A 44 -1.93 -6.02 -10.27
N GLU A 45 -2.91 -5.98 -9.40
CA GLU A 45 -3.61 -4.77 -8.99
C GLU A 45 -3.85 -4.86 -7.49
N VAL A 46 -3.62 -3.76 -6.79
CA VAL A 46 -3.91 -3.63 -5.36
C VAL A 46 -4.50 -2.27 -5.04
N ARG A 47 -5.09 -2.13 -3.86
CA ARG A 47 -5.71 -0.89 -3.40
C ARG A 47 -5.16 -0.44 -2.04
N LEU A 48 -4.68 0.80 -1.99
CA LEU A 48 -4.19 1.46 -0.78
C LEU A 48 -5.27 2.40 -0.23
N ILE A 49 -5.78 2.14 0.97
CA ILE A 49 -6.89 2.89 1.58
C ILE A 49 -6.31 3.86 2.61
N HIS A 50 -6.24 5.15 2.28
CA HIS A 50 -5.63 6.20 3.13
C HIS A 50 -6.62 7.23 3.67
N GLY A 51 -7.90 7.06 3.33
CA GLY A 51 -8.96 7.98 3.74
C GLY A 51 -8.93 9.30 2.95
N ARG A 52 -9.97 10.10 3.08
CA ARG A 52 -10.12 11.34 2.31
C ARG A 52 -9.32 12.49 2.95
N GLY A 53 -9.50 12.75 4.24
CA GLY A 53 -8.75 13.79 4.97
C GLY A 53 -8.65 15.12 4.19
N ARG A 54 -7.46 15.75 4.21
CA ARG A 54 -7.12 16.92 3.38
C ARG A 54 -6.31 16.57 2.12
N GLY A 55 -6.17 15.28 1.80
CA GLY A 55 -5.39 14.81 0.64
C GLY A 55 -3.86 14.77 0.80
N VAL A 56 -3.33 15.00 2.00
CA VAL A 56 -1.88 14.95 2.26
C VAL A 56 -1.32 13.53 2.03
N GLN A 57 -1.94 12.50 2.63
CA GLN A 57 -1.49 11.11 2.42
C GLN A 57 -1.64 10.69 0.96
N ARG A 58 -2.77 11.01 0.30
CA ARG A 58 -2.95 10.80 -1.14
C ARG A 58 -1.79 11.35 -1.97
N ALA A 59 -1.40 12.61 -1.73
CA ALA A 59 -0.32 13.25 -2.47
C ALA A 59 1.03 12.56 -2.22
N ALA A 60 1.35 12.27 -0.96
CA ALA A 60 2.60 11.60 -0.58
C ALA A 60 2.70 10.18 -1.15
N ILE A 61 1.61 9.40 -1.08
CA ILE A 61 1.53 8.06 -1.65
C ILE A 61 1.71 8.11 -3.17
N ARG A 62 1.00 9.01 -3.87
CA ARG A 62 1.16 9.13 -5.34
C ARG A 62 2.57 9.56 -5.75
N ALA A 63 3.21 10.44 -4.98
CA ALA A 63 4.61 10.82 -5.21
C ALA A 63 5.57 9.64 -4.99
N LEU A 64 5.33 8.80 -3.97
CA LEU A 64 6.03 7.52 -3.78
C LEU A 64 5.81 6.59 -4.97
N LEU A 65 4.57 6.34 -5.36
CA LEU A 65 4.25 5.41 -6.46
C LEU A 65 4.91 5.83 -7.77
N ALA A 66 5.04 7.14 -8.04
CA ALA A 66 5.65 7.64 -9.28
C ALA A 66 7.15 7.36 -9.40
N ARG A 67 7.85 7.10 -8.29
CA ARG A 67 9.29 6.73 -8.27
C ARG A 67 9.53 5.22 -8.25
N LEU A 68 8.50 4.39 -8.07
CA LEU A 68 8.65 2.95 -8.01
C LEU A 68 8.65 2.35 -9.43
N PRO A 69 9.74 1.72 -9.89
CA PRO A 69 9.87 1.28 -11.29
C PRO A 69 8.93 0.12 -11.66
N TYR A 70 8.39 -0.57 -10.66
CA TYR A 70 7.45 -1.69 -10.83
C TYR A 70 5.99 -1.25 -10.74
N VAL A 71 5.68 0.03 -10.52
CA VAL A 71 4.32 0.57 -10.63
C VAL A 71 4.05 0.96 -12.08
N ARG A 72 3.06 0.32 -12.69
CA ARG A 72 2.68 0.55 -14.10
C ARG A 72 1.63 1.63 -14.25
N HIS A 73 0.71 1.71 -13.30
CA HIS A 73 -0.38 2.68 -13.32
C HIS A 73 -0.85 2.97 -11.89
N MET A 74 -1.34 4.18 -11.65
CA MET A 74 -1.98 4.57 -10.39
C MET A 74 -3.18 5.48 -10.67
N ALA A 75 -4.28 5.24 -9.98
CA ALA A 75 -5.47 6.08 -10.06
C ALA A 75 -6.17 6.17 -8.70
N ASP A 76 -7.03 7.17 -8.55
CA ASP A 76 -7.98 7.14 -7.45
C ASP A 76 -8.94 5.95 -7.67
N ALA A 77 -9.41 5.33 -6.60
CA ALA A 77 -10.37 4.24 -6.72
C ALA A 77 -11.71 4.73 -7.29
N PRO A 78 -12.54 3.85 -7.88
CA PRO A 78 -13.94 4.16 -8.16
C PRO A 78 -14.67 4.66 -6.92
N GLU A 79 -15.72 5.48 -7.09
CA GLU A 79 -16.48 6.03 -5.95
C GLU A 79 -17.03 4.94 -5.02
N SER A 80 -17.47 3.82 -5.60
CA SER A 80 -17.95 2.63 -4.86
C SER A 80 -16.88 1.93 -4.02
N LEU A 81 -15.60 2.20 -4.27
CA LEU A 81 -14.45 1.58 -3.61
C LEU A 81 -13.59 2.57 -2.82
N GLY A 82 -14.13 3.77 -2.55
CA GLY A 82 -13.51 4.78 -1.69
C GLY A 82 -13.10 6.08 -2.39
N GLY A 83 -13.27 6.16 -3.72
CA GLY A 83 -12.94 7.37 -4.48
C GLY A 83 -11.49 7.80 -4.28
N TRP A 84 -11.27 9.11 -4.15
CA TRP A 84 -9.97 9.69 -3.82
C TRP A 84 -9.44 9.36 -2.42
N GLY A 85 -10.22 8.66 -1.57
CA GLY A 85 -9.75 8.13 -0.29
C GLY A 85 -9.00 6.80 -0.41
N ALA A 86 -8.91 6.24 -1.61
CA ALA A 86 -8.10 5.08 -1.90
C ALA A 86 -7.39 5.24 -3.25
N THR A 87 -6.23 4.60 -3.39
CA THR A 87 -5.44 4.59 -4.63
C THR A 87 -5.37 3.16 -5.14
N VAL A 88 -5.81 2.93 -6.37
CA VAL A 88 -5.59 1.67 -7.09
C VAL A 88 -4.24 1.73 -7.78
N VAL A 89 -3.46 0.66 -7.62
CA VAL A 89 -2.08 0.54 -8.13
C VAL A 89 -1.97 -0.72 -8.98
N VAL A 90 -1.53 -0.57 -10.22
CA VAL A 90 -1.24 -1.69 -11.12
C VAL A 90 0.26 -1.97 -11.08
N LEU A 91 0.62 -3.24 -10.83
CA LEU A 91 1.99 -3.70 -10.62
C LEU A 91 2.51 -4.51 -11.81
N ALA A 92 3.78 -4.28 -12.13
CA ALA A 92 4.54 -5.18 -12.99
C ALA A 92 4.76 -6.52 -12.26
N PRO A 93 4.89 -7.66 -12.96
CA PRO A 93 5.37 -8.89 -12.33
C PRO A 93 6.75 -8.67 -11.70
N PRO A 94 7.14 -9.47 -10.69
CA PRO A 94 8.53 -9.52 -10.28
C PRO A 94 9.38 -9.94 -11.48
N SER A 95 10.46 -9.20 -11.73
CA SER A 95 11.50 -9.66 -12.64
C SER A 95 12.07 -10.94 -12.06
N GLY A 96 11.98 -12.04 -12.81
CA GLY A 96 12.52 -13.34 -12.42
C GLY A 96 14.04 -13.34 -12.32
#